data_AF-A0A2N2CMC5-F1
#
_entry.id   AF-A0A2N2CMC5-F1
#
_cell.length_a   1.000
_cell.length_b   1.000
_cell.length_c   1.000
_cell.angle_alpha   90.00
_cell.angle_beta   90.00
_cell.angle_gamma   90.00
#
_symmetry.space_group_name_H-M   'P 1'
#
loop_
_entity.id
_entity.type
_entity.pdbx_description
1 polymer ?
#
loop_
_entity_poly.entity_id
_entity_poly.type
_entity_poly.pdbx_seq_one_letter_code
_entity_poly.pdbx_strand_id
1 'polypeptide(L)' 'VAEHIKNIRAKLKADAISPIETVWGVGYKWRKNSVL' A
#
# COMPACT_ATOMS: atom_id res chain seq x y z
N VAL A 1 6.97 -9.23 6.94
CA VAL A 1 6.15 -8.65 5.84
C VAL A 1 5.46 -7.35 6.27
N ALA A 2 4.67 -7.33 7.35
CA ALA A 2 4.00 -6.11 7.83
C ALA A 2 4.95 -4.91 8.06
N GLU A 3 6.13 -5.15 8.64
CA GLU A 3 7.13 -4.09 8.87
C GLU A 3 7.66 -3.48 7.56
N HIS A 4 7.94 -4.30 6.55
CA HIS A 4 8.35 -3.81 5.24
C HIS A 4 7.23 -3.00 4.57
N ILE A 5 5.96 -3.43 4.71
CA ILE A 5 4.81 -2.68 4.21
C ILE A 5 4.66 -1.33 4.93
N LYS A 6 4.88 -1.29 6.25
CA LYS A 6 4.89 -0.04 7.03
C LYS A 6 5.98 0.92 6.54
N ASN A 7 7.20 0.42 6.32
CA ASN A 7 8.31 1.24 5.82
C ASN A 7 8.07 1.77 4.40
N ILE A 8 7.48 0.95 3.52
CA ILE A 8 7.10 1.40 2.17
C ILE A 8 6.01 2.47 2.25
N ARG A 9 4.97 2.27 3.06
CA ARG A 9 3.91 3.28 3.28
C ARG A 9 4.46 4.58 3.85
N ALA A 10 5.44 4.52 4.75
CA ALA A 10 6.07 5.72 5.32
C ALA A 10 6.81 6.54 4.26
N LYS A 11 7.50 5.89 3.30
CA LYS A 11 8.16 6.57 2.18
C LYS A 11 7.15 7.26 1.26
N LEU A 12 6.08 6.55 0.89
CA LEU A 12 5.05 7.05 -0.04
C LEU A 12 4.10 8.08 0.59
N LYS A 13 4.05 8.14 1.93
CA LYS A 13 3.29 9.15 2.66
C LYS A 13 3.79 10.57 2.36
N ALA A 14 5.09 10.74 2.07
CA ALA A 14 5.66 12.03 1.67
C ALA A 14 4.99 12.60 0.41
N ASP A 15 4.60 11.71 -0.52
CA ASP A 15 3.92 12.07 -1.76
C ASP A 15 2.39 12.05 -1.63
N ALA A 16 1.86 11.85 -0.41
CA ALA A 16 0.43 11.62 -0.14
C ALA A 16 -0.20 10.44 -0.91
N ILE A 17 0.61 9.47 -1.36
CA ILE A 17 0.14 8.31 -2.13
C ILE A 17 0.03 7.09 -1.20
N SER A 18 -1.09 6.36 -1.33
CA SER A 18 -1.32 5.10 -0.59
C SER A 18 -1.69 3.96 -1.55
N PRO A 19 -0.69 3.33 -2.20
CA PRO A 19 -0.96 2.36 -3.24
C PRO A 19 -1.05 0.93 -2.71
N ILE A 20 -0.73 0.67 -1.44
CA ILE A 20 -0.78 -0.68 -0.85
C ILE A 20 -1.99 -0.79 0.07
N GLU A 21 -2.96 -1.60 -0.32
CA GLU A 21 -4.15 -1.95 0.44
C GLU A 21 -3.92 -3.17 1.33
N THR A 22 -4.48 -3.15 2.54
CA THR A 22 -4.52 -4.33 3.42
C THR A 22 -5.84 -5.06 3.18
N VAL A 23 -5.78 -6.33 2.76
CA VAL A 23 -6.93 -7.21 2.63
C VAL A 23 -6.91 -8.20 3.79
N TRP A 24 -7.83 -8.03 4.73
CA TRP A 24 -7.91 -8.86 5.93
C TRP A 24 -8.18 -10.33 5.58
N GLY A 25 -7.41 -11.24 6.18
CA GLY A 25 -7.47 -12.67 5.88
C GLY A 25 -6.77 -13.11 4.58
N VAL A 26 -6.22 -12.19 3.79
CA VAL A 26 -5.51 -12.50 2.52
C VAL A 26 -4.07 -11.98 2.53
N GLY A 27 -3.87 -10.70 2.89
CA GLY A 27 -2.54 -10.08 2.89
C GLY A 27 -2.56 -8.64 2.37
N TYR A 28 -1.62 -8.32 1.46
CA TYR A 28 -1.45 -6.97 0.92
C TYR A 28 -1.58 -6.97 -0.60
N LYS A 29 -2.26 -5.96 -1.14
CA LYS A 29 -2.50 -5.81 -2.57
C LYS A 29 -2.09 -4.42 -3.04
N TRP A 30 -1.47 -4.35 -4.20
CA TRP A 30 -1.20 -3.06 -4.85
C TRP A 30 -2.43 -2.58 -5.60
N ARG A 31 -2.86 -1.33 -5.34
CA ARG A 31 -3.90 -0.67 -6.11
C ARG A 31 -3.36 -0.47 -7.52
N LYS A 32 -3.92 -1.18 -8.49
CA LYS A 32 -3.75 -0.84 -9.90
C LYS A 32 -4.66 0.35 -10.17
N ASN A 33 -4.11 1.46 -10.66
CA ASN A 33 -4.88 2.58 -11.16
C ASN A 33 -5.84 2.05 -12.24
N SER A 34 -7.11 1.86 -11.90
CA SER A 34 -8.19 1.88 -12.89
C SER A 34 -8.59 3.34 -13.01
N VAL A 35 -7.73 4.14 -13.64
CA VAL A 35 -8.16 5.43 -14.18
C VAL A 35 -8.98 5.07 -15.42
N LEU A 36 -10.29 5.03 -15.26
CA LEU A 36 -11.26 5.22 -16.34
C LEU A 36 -11.85 6.62 -16.13
#